data_AF-A0AAN6NA22-F1
#
_entry.id   AF-A0AAN6NA22-F1
#
_cell.length_a   1.000
_cell.length_b   1.000
_cell.length_c   1.000
_cell.angle_alpha   90.00
_cell.angle_beta   90.00
_cell.angle_gamma   90.00
#
_symmetry.space_group_name_H-M   'P 1'
#
loop_
_entity.id
_entity.type
_entity.pdbx_description
1 polymer ?
#
loop_
_entity_poly.entity_id
_entity_poly.type
_entity_poly.pdbx_seq_one_letter_code
_entity_poly.pdbx_strand_id
1 'polypeptide(L)'
;MGRVIRNQRKGRGSIFTANTHLRKAPAQFRSLDYAERHGYIRGVVKEIIHDPGRGAPLARVVFNSPYKFKKQTETFIANEGMYTGQFVYAGKNATLTVGNILPLASVPEGTVVSNVEEKVGDRGTLGRTSGNYVTVVGHNPDEGKTRIKLPSGAKKVVSSNARGMIGIVAGGGRTDKPLLKASRAKHKFAVKRNCWPKTRGVAMNPVDHPHGGGNHQHIGKASTISRYAAPGQKAGLIAARRTGLLRDIQAFGDQALLDKYGLKANDAILAEEKHQGIFEDLLNNYDAKLIAGGAAQNTARGAQYMLPPNSVVFLGSVGDDKYAAILHDAVKQVGLRVEYRVDPNVQTGRCAVVITDHNRSMCTELGAANHYDLEHLKRPDVWSLVENAEAYYVGGYHFTVCPPAIMELCKQAASRNKPFILSLSAPFIPQFFKEPLDASAPYWDYVIGNETEAAAYAESHGLENIKDDIPAIAKALANLPKENKQRKRVAIITQGTEPTVVAVQGEDEVKTFPVHAINKDEINDTTGAGDAFAGGFCAGIIEGKSLDECVDMGQWLAKLSIKELGPSYPFPKQTYQPGAGKN
;
A
#
# COMPACT_ATOMS: atom_id res chain seq x y z
N MET A 1 15.92 31.63 -25.63
CA MET A 1 16.14 31.57 -24.17
C MET A 1 14.79 31.61 -23.46
N GLY A 2 14.36 30.49 -22.88
CA GLY A 2 13.05 30.36 -22.22
C GLY A 2 12.98 31.15 -20.90
N ARG A 3 11.76 31.55 -20.50
CA ARG A 3 11.51 32.31 -19.28
C ARG A 3 11.97 31.51 -18.06
N VAL A 4 12.65 32.15 -17.11
CA VAL A 4 13.11 31.48 -15.88
C VAL A 4 11.91 30.98 -15.08
N ILE A 5 11.77 29.65 -15.02
CA ILE A 5 10.63 28.99 -14.38
C ILE A 5 10.67 29.17 -12.86
N ARG A 6 9.52 29.06 -12.19
CA ARG A 6 9.42 29.29 -10.73
C ARG A 6 10.39 28.42 -9.90
N ASN A 7 10.69 27.20 -10.36
CA ASN A 7 11.62 26.30 -9.67
C ASN A 7 13.07 26.75 -9.80
N GLN A 8 13.47 27.34 -10.93
CA GLN A 8 14.80 27.95 -11.11
C GLN A 8 15.00 29.15 -10.18
N ARG A 9 13.96 29.99 -10.00
CA ARG A 9 14.02 31.16 -9.09
C ARG A 9 14.22 30.80 -7.62
N LYS A 10 13.89 29.56 -7.21
CA LYS A 10 14.09 29.09 -5.84
C LYS A 10 15.54 28.68 -5.54
N GLY A 11 16.38 28.50 -6.56
CA GLY A 11 17.79 28.13 -6.44
C GLY A 11 18.05 26.62 -6.34
N ARG A 12 19.30 26.24 -6.05
CA ARG A 12 19.77 24.84 -6.01
C ARG A 12 19.21 24.02 -4.84
N GLY A 13 18.78 24.67 -3.76
CA GLY A 13 18.34 24.03 -2.51
C GLY A 13 16.88 23.57 -2.52
N SER A 14 16.62 22.36 -2.02
CA SER A 14 15.27 21.83 -1.76
C SER A 14 14.70 22.28 -0.40
N ILE A 15 15.53 22.89 0.45
CA ILE A 15 15.17 23.28 1.81
C ILE A 15 14.53 24.67 1.78
N PHE A 16 13.29 24.73 2.24
CA PHE A 16 12.56 25.98 2.44
C PHE A 16 13.25 26.81 3.52
N THR A 17 14.00 27.84 3.14
CA THR A 17 14.40 28.91 4.07
C THR A 17 13.16 29.72 4.43
N ALA A 18 12.77 29.66 5.71
CA ALA A 18 11.62 30.38 6.25
C ALA A 18 11.88 31.88 6.32
N ASN A 19 10.84 32.70 6.15
CA ASN A 19 10.95 34.15 6.28
C ASN A 19 11.01 34.53 7.76
N THR A 20 12.19 34.89 8.27
CA THR A 20 12.41 35.11 9.71
C THR A 20 12.26 36.57 10.15
N HIS A 21 12.22 37.53 9.24
CA HIS A 21 12.15 38.97 9.59
C HIS A 21 10.88 39.38 10.34
N LEU A 22 9.80 38.60 10.20
CA LEU A 22 8.54 38.80 10.92
C LEU A 22 8.50 38.14 12.29
N ARG A 23 9.56 37.43 12.70
CA ARG A 23 9.66 36.81 14.04
C ARG A 23 10.03 37.88 15.05
N LYS A 24 9.14 38.14 16.01
CA LYS A 24 9.33 39.21 17.01
C LYS A 24 10.41 38.88 18.04
N ALA A 25 10.50 37.63 18.47
CA ALA A 25 11.45 37.18 19.49
C ALA A 25 11.75 35.68 19.36
N PRO A 26 12.80 35.15 20.03
CA PRO A 26 12.99 33.72 20.23
C PRO A 26 11.79 33.12 20.96
N ALA A 27 11.44 31.86 20.70
CA ALA A 27 10.38 31.18 21.46
C ALA A 27 10.98 29.97 22.17
N GLN A 28 11.76 30.22 23.22
CA GLN A 28 12.58 29.22 23.87
C GLN A 28 12.26 29.21 25.35
N PHE A 29 12.13 28.02 25.95
CA PHE A 29 12.07 27.91 27.42
C PHE A 29 13.27 28.57 28.07
N ARG A 30 13.23 28.81 29.38
CA ARG A 30 14.40 29.29 30.10
C ARG A 30 15.56 28.32 30.01
N SER A 31 16.76 28.84 30.22
CA SER A 31 17.92 27.99 30.47
C SER A 31 17.65 27.14 31.72
N LEU A 32 17.89 25.84 31.62
CA LEU A 32 17.66 24.90 32.71
C LEU A 32 18.65 25.18 33.86
N ASP A 33 18.14 25.71 34.98
CA ASP A 33 18.92 26.08 36.17
C ASP A 33 18.62 25.14 37.36
N TYR A 34 19.29 25.36 38.50
CA TYR A 34 19.10 24.53 39.70
C TYR A 34 17.66 24.58 40.22
N ALA A 35 17.01 25.74 40.13
CA ALA A 35 15.65 25.95 40.62
C ALA A 35 14.63 25.12 39.84
N GLU A 36 14.76 25.06 38.51
CA GLU A 36 13.89 24.21 37.68
C GLU A 36 14.17 22.70 37.85
N ARG A 37 15.42 22.30 38.15
CA ARG A 37 15.79 20.89 38.36
C ARG A 37 15.25 20.30 39.66
N HIS A 38 15.30 21.06 40.76
CA HIS A 38 14.97 20.55 42.10
C HIS A 38 13.64 21.08 42.65
N GLY A 39 13.11 22.17 42.08
CA GLY A 39 11.89 22.81 42.54
C GLY A 39 11.08 23.37 41.38
N TYR A 40 10.66 24.62 41.53
CA TYR A 40 10.06 25.40 40.46
C TYR A 40 10.42 26.87 40.60
N ILE A 41 10.25 27.61 39.52
CA ILE A 41 10.36 29.07 39.51
C ILE A 41 9.09 29.68 38.93
N ARG A 42 8.58 30.71 39.62
CA ARG A 42 7.36 31.40 39.26
C ARG A 42 7.66 32.58 38.34
N GLY A 43 6.99 32.61 37.19
CA GLY A 43 6.95 33.74 36.26
C GLY A 43 5.55 34.32 36.14
N VAL A 44 5.45 35.56 35.68
CA VAL A 44 4.19 36.24 35.38
C VAL A 44 4.11 36.54 33.89
N VAL A 45 3.02 36.15 33.23
CA VAL A 45 2.75 36.54 31.85
C VAL A 45 2.48 38.04 31.81
N LYS A 46 3.37 38.82 31.21
CA LYS A 46 3.21 40.27 31.06
C LYS A 46 2.39 40.66 29.84
N GLU A 47 2.51 39.89 28.77
CA GLU A 47 1.84 40.19 27.50
C GLU A 47 1.80 38.95 26.62
N ILE A 48 0.75 38.81 25.80
CA ILE A 48 0.66 37.85 24.70
C ILE A 48 0.88 38.61 23.39
N ILE A 49 1.99 38.30 22.73
CA ILE A 49 2.48 38.98 21.53
C ILE A 49 2.02 38.22 20.29
N HIS A 50 1.45 38.94 19.32
CA HIS A 50 1.17 38.39 18.00
C HIS A 50 2.49 38.25 17.19
N ASP A 51 2.90 37.00 16.90
CA ASP A 51 4.12 36.68 16.14
C ASP A 51 3.79 36.16 14.71
N PRO A 52 3.58 37.05 13.72
CA PRO A 52 3.09 36.66 12.40
C PRO A 52 4.06 35.76 11.62
N GLY A 53 5.37 35.83 11.92
CA GLY A 53 6.41 35.00 11.29
C GLY A 53 6.40 33.52 11.71
N ARG A 54 5.81 33.20 12.86
CA ARG A 54 5.74 31.83 13.42
C ARG A 54 4.34 31.23 13.30
N GLY A 55 3.31 32.08 13.36
CA GLY A 55 1.91 31.67 13.28
C GLY A 55 1.31 31.18 14.59
N ALA A 56 2.14 31.02 15.64
CA ALA A 56 1.72 30.84 17.03
C ALA A 56 2.05 32.12 17.81
N PRO A 57 1.17 32.60 18.71
CA PRO A 57 1.46 33.75 19.57
C PRO A 57 2.55 33.41 20.59
N LEU A 58 3.23 34.45 21.09
CA LEU A 58 4.25 34.32 22.12
C LEU A 58 3.74 34.86 23.44
N ALA A 59 4.05 34.17 24.54
CA ALA A 59 3.87 34.70 25.89
C ALA A 59 5.19 35.33 26.34
N ARG A 60 5.16 36.63 26.67
CA ARG A 60 6.29 37.31 27.31
C ARG A 60 6.15 37.15 28.82
N VAL A 61 6.99 36.29 29.40
CA VAL A 61 6.92 35.92 30.82
C VAL A 61 8.12 36.51 31.55
N VAL A 62 7.85 37.15 32.68
CA VAL A 62 8.89 37.75 33.52
C VAL A 62 9.09 36.90 34.76
N PHE A 63 10.32 36.46 34.96
CA PHE A 63 10.78 35.69 36.12
C PHE A 63 11.69 36.55 36.98
N ASN A 64 11.69 36.28 38.29
CA ASN A 64 12.72 36.82 39.17
C ASN A 64 13.93 35.90 39.11
N SER A 65 15.11 36.46 38.85
CA SER A 65 16.34 35.66 38.79
C SER A 65 16.66 35.09 40.18
N PRO A 66 16.90 33.76 40.30
CA PRO A 66 17.16 33.14 41.60
C PRO A 66 18.54 33.53 42.18
N TYR A 67 19.49 33.94 41.33
CA TYR A 67 20.88 34.23 41.74
C TYR A 67 21.24 35.73 41.76
N LYS A 68 20.41 36.58 41.17
CA LYS A 68 20.68 38.02 41.00
C LYS A 68 19.38 38.77 41.21
N PHE A 69 19.40 39.91 41.90
CA PHE A 69 18.22 40.76 42.08
C PHE A 69 17.85 41.49 40.78
N LYS A 70 17.47 40.73 39.75
CA LYS A 70 17.10 41.22 38.42
C LYS A 70 15.91 40.43 37.88
N LYS A 71 15.11 41.08 37.04
CA LYS A 71 14.01 40.44 36.30
C LYS A 71 14.55 39.86 35.00
N GLN A 72 14.30 38.58 34.74
CA GLN A 72 14.60 37.91 33.47
C GLN A 72 13.31 37.82 32.65
N THR A 73 13.32 38.39 31.46
CA THR A 73 12.19 38.33 30.55
C THR A 73 12.48 37.28 29.49
N GLU A 74 11.56 36.34 29.36
CA GLU A 74 11.70 35.20 28.46
C GLU A 74 10.43 35.09 27.61
N THR A 75 10.57 34.64 26.38
CA THR A 75 9.47 34.54 25.43
C THR A 75 9.27 33.08 25.04
N PHE A 76 8.09 32.56 25.37
CA PHE A 76 7.68 31.20 25.05
C PHE A 76 6.57 31.20 24.02
N ILE A 77 6.30 30.03 23.45
CA ILE A 77 5.06 29.82 22.71
C ILE A 77 3.91 29.86 23.72
N ALA A 78 2.84 30.58 23.40
CA ALA A 78 1.66 30.64 24.26
C ALA A 78 0.73 29.46 23.99
N ASN A 79 0.24 28.85 25.06
CA ASN A 79 -0.78 27.82 24.99
C ASN A 79 -2.18 28.41 25.06
N GLU A 80 -3.15 27.66 24.54
CA GLU A 80 -4.55 28.01 24.59
C GLU A 80 -5.02 28.14 26.05
N GLY A 81 -5.76 29.20 26.37
CA GLY A 81 -6.15 29.52 27.74
C GLY A 81 -5.12 30.32 28.54
N MET A 82 -3.93 30.62 28.00
CA MET A 82 -3.01 31.55 28.65
C MET A 82 -3.53 33.00 28.58
N TYR A 83 -3.36 33.77 29.66
CA TYR A 83 -3.79 35.16 29.74
C TYR A 83 -2.78 36.06 30.47
N THR A 84 -2.88 37.37 30.24
CA THR A 84 -2.01 38.37 30.89
C THR A 84 -2.26 38.42 32.39
N GLY A 85 -1.20 38.40 33.19
CA GLY A 85 -1.25 38.33 34.65
C GLY A 85 -1.23 36.91 35.22
N GLN A 86 -1.40 35.87 34.38
CA GLN A 86 -1.31 34.48 34.81
C GLN A 86 0.09 34.14 35.36
N PHE A 87 0.13 33.34 36.42
CA PHE A 87 1.37 32.74 36.91
C PHE A 87 1.72 31.49 36.10
N VAL A 88 2.97 31.41 35.67
CA VAL A 88 3.55 30.24 35.00
C VAL A 88 4.63 29.66 35.92
N TYR A 89 4.53 28.38 36.21
CA TYR A 89 5.50 27.65 37.01
C TYR A 89 6.34 26.77 36.10
N ALA A 90 7.67 26.95 36.16
CA ALA A 90 8.62 26.13 35.42
C ALA A 90 9.46 25.30 36.41
N GLY A 91 9.45 23.98 36.26
CA GLY A 91 10.30 23.08 37.05
C GLY A 91 9.61 21.77 37.44
N LYS A 92 10.37 20.89 38.11
CA LYS A 92 9.94 19.55 38.51
C LYS A 92 8.70 19.53 39.41
N ASN A 93 8.60 20.48 40.35
CA ASN A 93 7.51 20.54 41.34
C ASN A 93 6.37 21.48 40.93
N ALA A 94 6.30 21.88 39.65
CA ALA A 94 5.18 22.68 39.16
C ALA A 94 3.89 21.85 39.10
N THR A 95 2.74 22.51 39.19
CA THR A 95 1.44 21.84 39.08
C THR A 95 1.09 21.56 37.62
N LEU A 96 0.29 20.52 37.36
CA LEU A 96 -0.22 20.17 36.03
C LEU A 96 -1.34 21.12 35.60
N THR A 97 -0.98 22.37 35.28
CA THR A 97 -1.91 23.39 34.78
C THR A 97 -1.41 23.94 33.45
N VAL A 98 -2.34 24.39 32.60
CA VAL A 98 -2.03 24.84 31.25
C VAL A 98 -1.08 26.04 31.28
N GLY A 99 0.01 25.94 30.51
CA GLY A 99 1.08 26.93 30.45
C GLY A 99 2.26 26.66 31.38
N ASN A 100 2.14 25.76 32.36
CA ASN A 100 3.27 25.35 33.19
C ASN A 100 4.24 24.45 32.42
N ILE A 101 5.51 24.49 32.81
CA ILE A 101 6.60 23.76 32.16
C ILE A 101 7.15 22.72 33.14
N LEU A 102 7.06 21.45 32.77
CA LEU A 102 7.48 20.32 33.61
C LEU A 102 8.41 19.38 32.83
N PRO A 103 9.30 18.65 33.51
CA PRO A 103 9.93 17.46 32.95
C PRO A 103 8.86 16.42 32.57
N LEU A 104 9.02 15.75 31.44
CA LEU A 104 8.06 14.74 30.97
C LEU A 104 7.86 13.60 31.98
N ALA A 105 8.87 13.26 32.77
CA ALA A 105 8.77 12.26 33.84
C ALA A 105 7.68 12.57 34.88
N SER A 106 7.38 13.85 35.10
CA SER A 106 6.43 14.32 36.10
C SER A 106 5.02 14.52 35.52
N VAL A 107 4.82 14.21 34.25
CA VAL A 107 3.57 14.38 33.53
C VAL A 107 2.89 13.03 33.37
N PRO A 108 1.61 12.86 33.73
CA PRO A 108 0.89 11.60 33.54
C PRO A 108 0.77 11.21 32.06
N GLU A 109 0.71 9.92 31.80
CA GLU A 109 0.43 9.37 30.49
C GLU A 109 -0.93 9.87 29.96
N GLY A 110 -1.04 10.06 28.66
CA GLY A 110 -2.19 10.66 28.00
C GLY A 110 -2.24 12.19 28.03
N THR A 111 -1.39 12.86 28.82
CA THR A 111 -1.38 14.33 28.90
C THR A 111 -0.92 14.95 27.58
N VAL A 112 -1.59 16.05 27.20
CA VAL A 112 -1.21 16.88 26.06
C VAL A 112 -0.18 17.93 26.46
N VAL A 113 0.94 17.95 25.75
CA VAL A 113 2.07 18.86 25.97
C VAL A 113 2.49 19.52 24.66
N SER A 114 3.12 20.69 24.74
CA SER A 114 3.59 21.46 23.58
C SER A 114 4.97 22.06 23.84
N ASN A 115 5.62 22.52 22.77
CA ASN A 115 6.99 23.04 22.77
C ASN A 115 8.00 22.09 23.47
N VAL A 116 7.85 20.79 23.26
CA VAL A 116 8.64 19.74 23.94
C VAL A 116 10.10 19.78 23.49
N GLU A 117 11.02 19.59 24.43
CA GLU A 117 12.45 19.43 24.16
C GLU A 117 12.75 18.08 23.48
N GLU A 118 13.55 18.07 22.42
CA GLU A 118 14.04 16.83 21.80
C GLU A 118 15.24 16.29 22.59
N LYS A 119 16.13 17.20 22.99
CA LYS A 119 17.24 16.93 23.91
C LYS A 119 17.09 17.83 25.13
N VAL A 120 17.41 17.31 26.30
CA VAL A 120 17.34 18.07 27.56
C VAL A 120 18.14 19.37 27.42
N GLY A 121 17.47 20.50 27.62
CA GLY A 121 18.09 21.83 27.52
C GLY A 121 18.17 22.44 26.12
N ASP A 122 17.58 21.83 25.08
CA ASP A 122 17.44 22.45 23.75
C ASP A 122 16.39 23.59 23.71
N ARG A 123 15.70 23.81 24.83
CA ARG A 123 14.74 24.91 25.08
C ARG A 123 13.48 24.86 24.20
N GLY A 124 13.15 23.69 23.63
CA GLY A 124 11.88 23.40 22.97
C GLY A 124 11.98 23.33 21.44
N THR A 125 11.70 22.14 20.90
CA THR A 125 11.90 21.81 19.48
C THR A 125 10.64 21.23 18.82
N LEU A 126 9.87 20.42 19.54
CA LEU A 126 8.75 19.63 19.02
C LEU A 126 7.40 20.27 19.36
N GLY A 127 6.37 20.09 18.50
CA GLY A 127 5.00 20.53 18.79
C GLY A 127 4.84 22.05 18.99
N ARG A 128 5.39 22.85 18.06
CA ARG A 128 5.53 24.33 18.19
C ARG A 128 4.57 25.16 17.32
N THR A 129 3.79 24.50 16.48
CA THR A 129 2.88 25.17 15.53
C THR A 129 1.54 25.42 16.19
N SER A 130 0.84 26.49 15.79
CA SER A 130 -0.53 26.79 16.23
C SER A 130 -1.46 25.59 16.12
N GLY A 131 -2.16 25.24 17.20
CA GLY A 131 -3.07 24.09 17.28
C GLY A 131 -2.40 22.73 17.43
N ASN A 132 -1.07 22.65 17.40
CA ASN A 132 -0.37 21.38 17.58
C ASN A 132 -0.11 21.10 19.06
N TYR A 133 -0.06 19.81 19.38
CA TYR A 133 0.32 19.27 20.67
C TYR A 133 0.99 17.90 20.46
N VAL A 134 1.61 17.40 21.50
CA VAL A 134 2.26 16.10 21.57
C VAL A 134 1.60 15.37 22.72
N THR A 135 1.29 14.09 22.54
CA THR A 135 0.69 13.27 23.60
C THR A 135 1.77 12.42 24.23
N VAL A 136 1.86 12.44 25.56
CA VAL A 136 2.70 11.51 26.31
C VAL A 136 2.04 10.13 26.26
N VAL A 137 2.72 9.13 25.67
CA VAL A 137 2.14 7.80 25.47
C VAL A 137 2.46 6.89 26.64
N GLY A 138 3.72 6.90 27.09
CA GLY A 138 4.15 6.06 28.17
C GLY A 138 5.56 6.39 28.63
N HIS A 139 5.82 6.14 29.91
CA HIS A 139 7.15 6.29 30.50
C HIS A 139 7.83 4.92 30.62
N ASN A 140 9.11 4.88 30.31
CA ASN A 140 9.97 3.75 30.65
C ASN A 140 10.93 4.21 31.76
N PRO A 141 10.63 3.90 33.04
CA PRO A 141 11.46 4.30 34.17
C PRO A 141 12.88 3.71 34.11
N ASP A 142 13.01 2.46 33.66
CA ASP A 142 14.28 1.71 33.67
C ASP A 142 15.32 2.32 32.72
N GLU A 143 14.86 2.82 31.57
CA GLU A 143 15.72 3.48 30.58
C GLU A 143 15.81 5.01 30.75
N GLY A 144 15.04 5.61 31.66
CA GLY A 144 14.96 7.07 31.81
C GLY A 144 14.43 7.77 30.54
N LYS A 145 13.57 7.09 29.78
CA LYS A 145 13.02 7.58 28.50
C LYS A 145 11.50 7.65 28.52
N THR A 146 10.94 8.61 27.80
CA THR A 146 9.50 8.80 27.62
C THR A 146 9.14 8.67 26.14
N ARG A 147 8.10 7.90 25.84
CA ARG A 147 7.54 7.78 24.50
C ARG A 147 6.48 8.85 24.29
N ILE A 148 6.65 9.65 23.24
CA ILE A 148 5.72 10.70 22.86
C ILE A 148 5.15 10.44 21.47
N LYS A 149 3.87 10.77 21.26
CA LYS A 149 3.20 10.73 19.95
C LYS A 149 3.14 12.13 19.38
N LEU A 150 3.76 12.32 18.20
CA LEU A 150 3.74 13.58 17.47
C LEU A 150 2.38 13.77 16.76
N PRO A 151 2.00 15.01 16.40
CA PRO A 151 0.79 15.28 15.60
C PRO A 151 0.73 14.50 14.27
N SER A 152 1.88 14.09 13.74
CA SER A 152 1.99 13.30 12.51
C SER A 152 1.68 11.81 12.71
N GLY A 153 1.29 11.37 13.92
CA GLY A 153 1.10 9.96 14.27
C GLY A 153 2.39 9.23 14.65
N ALA A 154 3.56 9.75 14.26
CA ALA A 154 4.85 9.15 14.57
C ALA A 154 5.13 9.12 16.07
N LYS A 155 5.56 7.95 16.57
CA LYS A 155 6.04 7.77 17.94
C LYS A 155 7.53 8.12 17.99
N LYS A 156 7.93 8.94 18.95
CA LYS A 156 9.34 9.32 19.19
C LYS A 156 9.69 9.06 20.64
N VAL A 157 10.92 8.60 20.87
CA VAL A 157 11.46 8.40 22.21
C VAL A 157 12.34 9.60 22.57
N VAL A 158 12.08 10.21 23.71
CA VAL A 158 12.84 11.35 24.25
C VAL A 158 13.27 11.06 25.69
N SER A 159 14.24 11.80 26.21
CA SER A 159 14.62 11.65 27.63
C SER A 159 13.46 12.05 28.54
N SER A 160 13.23 11.31 29.63
CA SER A 160 12.20 11.66 30.63
C SER A 160 12.48 13.00 31.32
N ASN A 161 13.73 13.46 31.31
CA ASN A 161 14.12 14.78 31.84
C ASN A 161 13.89 15.94 30.86
N ALA A 162 13.47 15.66 29.62
CA ALA A 162 13.12 16.69 28.65
C ALA A 162 11.92 17.48 29.16
N ARG A 163 11.90 18.81 28.94
CA ARG A 163 10.79 19.66 29.38
C ARG A 163 9.69 19.78 28.33
N GLY A 164 8.46 19.90 28.77
CA GLY A 164 7.29 20.21 27.95
C GLY A 164 6.37 21.20 28.66
N MET A 165 5.66 22.02 27.88
CA MET A 165 4.63 22.91 28.41
C MET A 165 3.27 22.21 28.36
N ILE A 166 2.50 22.23 29.44
CA ILE A 166 1.18 21.58 29.47
C ILE A 166 0.19 22.36 28.61
N GLY A 167 -0.51 21.65 27.71
CA GLY A 167 -1.56 22.19 26.86
C GLY A 167 -1.20 22.29 25.38
N ILE A 168 -2.13 22.82 24.61
CA ILE A 168 -2.08 22.95 23.15
C ILE A 168 -1.59 24.35 22.79
N VAL A 169 -0.80 24.47 21.71
CA VAL A 169 -0.34 25.79 21.23
C VAL A 169 -1.53 26.62 20.75
N ALA A 170 -1.63 27.87 21.22
CA ALA A 170 -2.76 28.73 20.87
C ALA A 170 -2.82 29.07 19.38
N GLY A 171 -4.03 29.45 18.93
CA GLY A 171 -4.28 29.88 17.55
C GLY A 171 -4.59 28.74 16.57
N GLY A 172 -5.05 27.59 17.06
CA GLY A 172 -5.49 26.45 16.24
C GLY A 172 -6.56 26.82 15.21
N GLY A 173 -7.61 27.54 15.64
CA GLY A 173 -8.72 27.96 14.77
C GLY A 173 -8.38 28.96 13.65
N ARG A 174 -7.10 29.33 13.48
CA ARG A 174 -6.63 30.18 12.37
C ARG A 174 -6.90 29.56 11.00
N THR A 175 -6.93 28.23 10.92
CA THR A 175 -7.26 27.49 9.69
C THR A 175 -8.74 27.54 9.35
N ASP A 176 -9.60 27.61 10.37
CA ASP A 176 -11.04 27.43 10.24
C ASP A 176 -11.73 28.69 9.72
N LYS A 177 -11.06 29.85 9.85
CA LYS A 177 -11.54 31.12 9.29
C LYS A 177 -11.66 31.03 7.75
N PRO A 178 -12.88 31.10 7.19
CA PRO A 178 -13.07 31.08 5.75
C PRO A 178 -12.44 32.33 5.11
N LEU A 179 -11.68 32.12 4.03
CA LEU A 179 -10.96 33.23 3.39
C LEU A 179 -11.90 34.15 2.59
N LEU A 180 -13.05 33.63 2.09
CA LEU A 180 -14.14 34.28 1.34
C LEU A 180 -13.74 35.04 0.05
N LYS A 181 -12.60 35.74 0.04
CA LYS A 181 -12.07 36.54 -1.08
C LYS A 181 -10.61 36.22 -1.34
N ALA A 182 -10.24 36.15 -2.63
CA ALA A 182 -8.88 35.91 -3.11
C ALA A 182 -7.85 36.92 -2.57
N SER A 183 -8.23 38.21 -2.38
CA SER A 183 -7.35 39.24 -1.83
C SER A 183 -6.84 38.90 -0.42
N ARG A 184 -7.71 38.35 0.45
CA ARG A 184 -7.32 37.93 1.81
C ARG A 184 -6.29 36.79 1.79
N ALA A 185 -6.40 35.88 0.82
CA ALA A 185 -5.41 34.83 0.60
C ALA A 185 -4.06 35.41 0.15
N LYS A 186 -4.05 36.40 -0.77
CA LYS A 186 -2.83 37.12 -1.20
C LYS A 186 -2.05 37.66 0.01
N HIS A 187 -2.71 38.41 0.90
CA HIS A 187 -2.06 38.94 2.11
C HIS A 187 -1.60 37.84 3.09
N LYS A 188 -2.41 36.78 3.29
CA LYS A 188 -2.05 35.61 4.13
C LYS A 188 -0.80 34.88 3.65
N PHE A 189 -0.63 34.76 2.33
CA PHE A 189 0.51 34.07 1.73
C PHE A 189 1.72 34.99 1.53
N ALA A 190 1.53 36.29 1.29
CA ALA A 190 2.60 37.28 1.10
C ALA A 190 3.52 37.44 2.32
N VAL A 191 2.98 37.33 3.54
CA VAL A 191 3.79 37.33 4.78
C VAL A 191 4.64 36.07 4.94
N LYS A 192 4.33 35.01 4.18
CA LYS A 192 5.12 33.77 4.12
C LYS A 192 5.94 33.78 2.83
N ARG A 193 6.98 32.95 2.72
CA ARG A 193 7.68 32.72 1.43
C ARG A 193 6.83 31.86 0.46
N ASN A 194 5.51 31.78 0.68
CA ASN A 194 4.61 31.02 -0.17
C ASN A 194 4.14 31.89 -1.33
N CYS A 195 4.58 31.56 -2.55
CA CYS A 195 4.01 32.17 -3.75
C CYS A 195 2.56 31.69 -3.91
N TRP A 196 1.61 32.61 -3.84
CA TRP A 196 0.20 32.38 -4.12
C TRP A 196 -0.34 33.55 -4.97
N PRO A 197 -1.17 33.32 -5.99
CA PRO A 197 -1.69 32.01 -6.42
C PRO A 197 -0.66 31.13 -7.13
N LYS A 198 -0.84 29.81 -6.99
CA LYS A 198 -0.07 28.81 -7.75
C LYS A 198 -0.95 28.28 -8.87
N THR A 199 -0.54 28.52 -10.11
CA THR A 199 -1.11 27.82 -11.26
C THR A 199 -0.57 26.39 -11.26
N ARG A 200 -1.39 25.41 -11.65
CA ARG A 200 -0.93 24.03 -11.86
C ARG A 200 0.10 24.01 -12.98
N GLY A 201 1.18 23.24 -12.84
CA GLY A 201 2.24 23.18 -13.85
C GLY A 201 1.75 22.73 -15.23
N VAL A 202 0.74 21.85 -15.27
CA VAL A 202 0.09 21.37 -16.50
C VAL A 202 -0.74 22.45 -17.21
N ALA A 203 -1.32 23.37 -16.43
CA ALA A 203 -2.08 24.51 -16.95
C ALA A 203 -1.18 25.69 -17.37
N MET A 204 0.14 25.56 -17.24
CA MET A 204 1.10 26.54 -17.77
C MET A 204 1.49 26.17 -19.20
N ASN A 205 1.98 27.15 -19.95
CA ASN A 205 2.56 26.90 -21.27
C ASN A 205 3.78 25.96 -21.16
N PRO A 206 4.06 25.11 -22.17
CA PRO A 206 5.25 24.26 -22.22
C PRO A 206 6.57 25.01 -21.97
N VAL A 207 6.63 26.28 -22.39
CA VAL A 207 7.80 27.17 -22.23
C VAL A 207 7.96 27.64 -20.77
N ASP A 208 6.87 27.73 -20.00
CA ASP A 208 6.85 28.26 -18.64
C ASP A 208 6.96 27.16 -17.57
N HIS A 209 6.69 25.89 -17.91
CA HIS A 209 6.81 24.76 -16.99
C HIS A 209 7.17 23.44 -17.71
N PRO A 210 8.06 22.60 -17.16
CA PRO A 210 8.45 21.32 -17.77
C PRO A 210 7.31 20.32 -18.01
N HIS A 211 6.22 20.46 -17.26
CA HIS A 211 4.98 19.67 -17.40
C HIS A 211 3.85 20.47 -18.06
N GLY A 212 4.14 21.67 -18.56
CA GLY A 212 3.17 22.55 -19.19
C GLY A 212 2.76 22.05 -20.57
N GLY A 213 1.59 22.45 -21.01
CA GLY A 213 0.95 21.89 -22.20
C GLY A 213 -0.43 22.48 -22.45
N GLY A 214 -1.20 22.74 -21.39
CA GLY A 214 -2.54 23.33 -21.45
C GLY A 214 -3.60 22.41 -22.07
N ASN A 215 -3.27 21.74 -23.17
CA ASN A 215 -4.15 20.89 -23.97
C ASN A 215 -4.37 19.49 -23.37
N HIS A 216 -3.46 19.01 -22.54
CA HIS A 216 -3.59 17.71 -21.85
C HIS A 216 -3.58 17.93 -20.34
N GLN A 217 -4.54 17.36 -19.62
CA GLN A 217 -4.62 17.47 -18.15
C GLN A 217 -3.62 16.57 -17.40
N HIS A 218 -2.80 15.78 -18.10
CA HIS A 218 -1.80 14.89 -17.54
C HIS A 218 -0.37 15.27 -17.99
N ILE A 219 0.64 14.83 -17.24
CA ILE A 219 2.05 15.28 -17.41
C ILE A 219 2.73 14.65 -18.64
N GLY A 220 2.24 13.50 -19.11
CA GLY A 220 2.74 12.79 -20.30
C GLY A 220 4.13 12.15 -20.14
N LYS A 221 4.80 12.33 -19.00
CA LYS A 221 6.11 11.76 -18.67
C LYS A 221 6.27 11.57 -17.16
N ALA A 222 7.24 10.76 -16.75
CA ALA A 222 7.51 10.49 -15.34
C ALA A 222 7.75 11.79 -14.55
N SER A 223 7.03 11.94 -13.43
CA SER A 223 7.14 13.12 -12.56
C SER A 223 8.25 13.00 -11.50
N THR A 224 8.92 11.84 -11.43
CA THR A 224 10.00 11.56 -10.48
C THR A 224 11.33 12.06 -11.02
N ILE A 225 12.02 12.90 -10.24
CA ILE A 225 13.27 13.53 -10.67
C ILE A 225 14.36 13.35 -9.62
N SER A 226 15.60 13.12 -10.09
CA SER A 226 16.77 13.01 -9.24
C SER A 226 16.97 14.25 -8.35
N ARG A 227 17.46 14.04 -7.12
CA ARG A 227 17.87 15.13 -6.21
C ARG A 227 18.92 16.05 -6.84
N TYR A 228 19.72 15.51 -7.76
CA TYR A 228 20.85 16.17 -8.42
C TYR A 228 20.49 16.87 -9.73
N ALA A 229 19.24 16.75 -10.21
CA ALA A 229 18.82 17.41 -11.45
C ALA A 229 18.97 18.95 -11.37
N ALA A 230 19.09 19.62 -12.52
CA ALA A 230 19.19 21.08 -12.55
C ALA A 230 17.91 21.75 -11.98
N PRO A 231 17.97 22.97 -11.41
CA PRO A 231 16.80 23.65 -10.82
C PRO A 231 15.58 23.79 -11.75
N GLY A 232 15.81 23.85 -13.06
CA GLY A 232 14.75 23.87 -14.08
C GLY A 232 14.07 22.52 -14.30
N GLN A 233 14.74 21.42 -13.99
CA GLN A 233 14.21 20.06 -14.13
C GLN A 233 13.60 19.54 -12.84
N LYS A 234 13.87 20.14 -11.67
CA LYS A 234 13.29 19.76 -10.36
C LYS A 234 11.81 20.17 -10.23
N ALA A 235 10.95 19.67 -11.12
CA ALA A 235 9.50 19.90 -11.12
C ALA A 235 8.76 18.56 -10.98
N GLY A 236 8.20 18.26 -9.81
CA GLY A 236 7.56 16.96 -9.55
C GLY A 236 8.03 16.34 -8.24
N LEU A 237 8.03 15.01 -8.17
CA LEU A 237 8.46 14.25 -6.99
C LEU A 237 9.99 14.13 -6.97
N ILE A 238 10.66 14.99 -6.20
CA ILE A 238 12.12 15.03 -6.12
C ILE A 238 12.62 13.94 -5.16
N ALA A 239 13.41 13.00 -5.68
CA ALA A 239 14.01 11.90 -4.91
C ALA A 239 12.97 11.17 -4.02
N ALA A 240 11.85 10.81 -4.64
CA ALA A 240 10.80 10.05 -3.99
C ALA A 240 11.41 8.75 -3.43
N ARG A 241 11.33 8.57 -2.11
CA ARG A 241 11.86 7.38 -1.41
C ARG A 241 11.01 6.13 -1.63
N ARG A 242 9.77 6.30 -2.08
CA ARG A 242 8.85 5.25 -2.48
C ARG A 242 8.13 5.74 -3.72
N THR A 243 8.20 4.98 -4.80
CA THR A 243 7.12 4.93 -5.78
C THR A 243 5.94 4.31 -5.03
N GLY A 244 4.82 5.02 -4.92
CA GLY A 244 3.59 4.38 -4.43
C GLY A 244 3.27 3.27 -5.43
N LEU A 245 3.58 2.03 -5.06
CA LEU A 245 3.29 0.79 -5.76
C LEU A 245 2.05 0.26 -5.05
N LEU A 246 0.87 0.02 -5.64
CA LEU A 246 -0.34 -0.26 -4.86
C LEU A 246 -1.35 -1.13 -5.63
N ARG A 247 -1.63 -2.32 -5.08
CA ARG A 247 -2.91 -3.07 -5.17
C ARG A 247 -3.07 -4.02 -3.97
N ASP A 248 -2.02 -4.75 -3.62
CA ASP A 248 -1.97 -5.60 -2.42
C ASP A 248 -1.33 -4.82 -1.28
N ILE A 249 -2.03 -4.69 -0.16
CA ILE A 249 -1.57 -4.11 1.11
C ILE A 249 -1.20 -5.30 1.98
N GLN A 250 0.07 -5.66 1.95
CA GLN A 250 0.58 -6.85 2.61
C GLN A 250 1.32 -6.47 3.88
N ALA A 251 0.93 -7.03 5.03
CA ALA A 251 1.66 -6.83 6.27
C ALA A 251 1.74 -8.11 7.09
N PHE A 252 2.83 -8.25 7.86
CA PHE A 252 2.92 -9.26 8.91
C PHE A 252 1.97 -8.86 10.04
N GLY A 253 1.03 -9.75 10.36
CA GLY A 253 0.04 -9.60 11.41
C GLY A 253 0.11 -10.73 12.42
N ASP A 254 -0.91 -10.80 13.28
CA ASP A 254 -1.08 -11.81 14.31
C ASP A 254 -2.50 -12.38 14.29
N GLN A 255 -2.75 -13.44 15.06
CA GLN A 255 -4.08 -14.05 15.17
C GLN A 255 -5.12 -13.02 15.68
N ALA A 256 -4.71 -12.09 16.55
CA ALA A 256 -5.59 -11.03 17.05
C ALA A 256 -6.10 -10.11 15.93
N LEU A 257 -5.26 -9.79 14.94
CA LEU A 257 -5.68 -9.03 13.76
C LEU A 257 -6.66 -9.83 12.90
N LEU A 258 -6.41 -11.13 12.70
CA LEU A 258 -7.33 -12.00 11.97
C LEU A 258 -8.70 -12.05 12.66
N ASP A 259 -8.73 -12.31 13.97
CA ASP A 259 -9.95 -12.38 14.76
C ASP A 259 -10.71 -11.06 14.76
N LYS A 260 -10.01 -9.92 14.85
CA LYS A 260 -10.59 -8.57 14.80
C LYS A 260 -11.43 -8.33 13.55
N TYR A 261 -10.98 -8.85 12.41
CA TYR A 261 -11.67 -8.71 11.12
C TYR A 261 -12.43 -9.98 10.71
N GLY A 262 -12.54 -10.99 11.58
CA GLY A 262 -13.24 -12.24 11.28
C GLY A 262 -12.62 -13.05 10.13
N LEU A 263 -11.31 -12.93 9.95
CA LEU A 263 -10.55 -13.64 8.93
C LEU A 263 -10.03 -14.97 9.47
N LYS A 264 -10.08 -16.03 8.67
CA LYS A 264 -9.40 -17.29 8.98
C LYS A 264 -7.98 -17.29 8.42
N ALA A 265 -7.08 -18.04 9.06
CA ALA A 265 -5.75 -18.27 8.52
C ALA A 265 -5.84 -19.05 7.20
N ASN A 266 -5.01 -18.69 6.22
CA ASN A 266 -4.99 -19.29 4.88
C ASN A 266 -6.30 -19.15 4.08
N ASP A 267 -7.08 -18.09 4.33
CA ASP A 267 -8.39 -17.85 3.72
C ASP A 267 -8.36 -16.72 2.69
N ALA A 268 -9.32 -16.72 1.77
CA ALA A 268 -9.47 -15.70 0.74
C ALA A 268 -10.93 -15.31 0.60
N ILE A 269 -11.27 -14.08 1.02
CA ILE A 269 -12.66 -13.60 1.05
C ILE A 269 -12.82 -12.27 0.32
N LEU A 270 -14.07 -11.97 -0.03
CA LEU A 270 -14.46 -10.63 -0.49
C LEU A 270 -14.72 -9.71 0.71
N ALA A 271 -14.32 -8.44 0.59
CA ALA A 271 -14.51 -7.45 1.64
C ALA A 271 -16.01 -7.12 1.82
N GLU A 272 -16.45 -7.13 3.07
CA GLU A 272 -17.78 -6.67 3.50
C GLU A 272 -17.59 -5.34 4.25
N GLU A 273 -18.68 -4.70 4.66
CA GLU A 273 -18.63 -3.43 5.40
C GLU A 273 -17.75 -3.52 6.66
N LYS A 274 -17.82 -4.65 7.40
CA LYS A 274 -16.99 -4.91 8.58
C LYS A 274 -15.49 -5.02 8.28
N HIS A 275 -15.12 -5.36 7.05
CA HIS A 275 -13.73 -5.54 6.62
C HIS A 275 -13.08 -4.23 6.18
N GLN A 276 -13.87 -3.19 5.86
CA GLN A 276 -13.35 -1.96 5.23
C GLN A 276 -12.22 -1.29 6.03
N GLY A 277 -12.27 -1.35 7.36
CA GLY A 277 -11.21 -0.77 8.19
C GLY A 277 -9.85 -1.47 8.11
N ILE A 278 -9.75 -2.67 7.52
CA ILE A 278 -8.51 -3.45 7.47
C ILE A 278 -7.45 -2.78 6.61
N PHE A 279 -7.83 -2.12 5.52
CA PHE A 279 -6.90 -1.52 4.58
C PHE A 279 -6.12 -0.37 5.24
N GLU A 280 -6.83 0.53 5.93
CA GLU A 280 -6.24 1.62 6.69
C GLU A 280 -5.48 1.11 7.92
N ASP A 281 -5.96 0.05 8.58
CA ASP A 281 -5.30 -0.51 9.76
C ASP A 281 -3.93 -1.07 9.39
N LEU A 282 -3.85 -1.88 8.33
CA LEU A 282 -2.58 -2.38 7.79
C LEU A 282 -1.63 -1.25 7.41
N LEU A 283 -2.13 -0.21 6.73
CA LEU A 283 -1.30 0.92 6.29
C LEU A 283 -0.77 1.79 7.45
N ASN A 284 -1.55 1.94 8.51
CA ASN A 284 -1.24 2.88 9.60
C ASN A 284 -0.56 2.23 10.79
N ASN A 285 -0.89 0.97 11.09
CA ASN A 285 -0.48 0.28 12.31
C ASN A 285 0.49 -0.88 12.06
N TYR A 286 0.59 -1.38 10.83
CA TYR A 286 1.49 -2.46 10.44
C TYR A 286 2.51 -1.95 9.40
N ASP A 287 3.69 -2.59 9.27
CA ASP A 287 4.68 -2.22 8.25
C ASP A 287 4.24 -2.77 6.88
N ALA A 288 3.09 -2.29 6.41
CA ALA A 288 2.48 -2.77 5.19
C ALA A 288 3.33 -2.41 3.96
N LYS A 289 3.66 -3.45 3.20
CA LYS A 289 4.25 -3.39 1.89
C LYS A 289 3.16 -3.38 0.85
N LEU A 290 3.44 -2.73 -0.27
CA LEU A 290 2.44 -2.44 -1.27
C LEU A 290 2.91 -2.98 -2.63
N ILE A 291 2.14 -3.91 -3.19
CA ILE A 291 2.58 -4.76 -4.31
C ILE A 291 1.49 -4.77 -5.41
N ALA A 292 1.89 -4.93 -6.67
CA ALA A 292 0.94 -5.13 -7.76
C ALA A 292 0.45 -6.58 -7.76
N GLY A 293 -0.84 -6.77 -7.51
CA GLY A 293 -1.44 -8.09 -7.35
C GLY A 293 -2.54 -8.43 -8.35
N GLY A 294 -3.37 -9.39 -7.94
CA GLY A 294 -4.47 -9.99 -8.69
C GLY A 294 -4.10 -11.32 -9.33
N ALA A 295 -4.79 -12.39 -8.92
CA ALA A 295 -4.44 -13.77 -9.27
C ALA A 295 -4.16 -13.98 -10.78
N ALA A 296 -5.16 -13.71 -11.63
CA ALA A 296 -4.99 -13.89 -13.07
C ALA A 296 -3.94 -12.95 -13.70
N GLN A 297 -3.74 -11.75 -13.12
CA GLN A 297 -2.70 -10.82 -13.59
C GLN A 297 -1.31 -11.30 -13.17
N ASN A 298 -1.18 -11.90 -11.98
CA ASN A 298 0.04 -12.53 -11.50
C ASN A 298 0.40 -13.73 -12.40
N THR A 299 -0.57 -14.58 -12.73
CA THR A 299 -0.39 -15.67 -13.71
C THR A 299 0.07 -15.15 -15.06
N ALA A 300 -0.55 -14.08 -15.58
CA ALA A 300 -0.14 -13.45 -16.83
C ALA A 300 1.28 -12.88 -16.77
N ARG A 301 1.66 -12.24 -15.65
CA ARG A 301 3.04 -11.76 -15.40
C ARG A 301 4.04 -12.91 -15.34
N GLY A 302 3.67 -14.04 -14.72
CA GLY A 302 4.49 -15.24 -14.65
C GLY A 302 4.71 -15.89 -16.01
N ALA A 303 3.63 -16.08 -16.78
CA ALA A 303 3.73 -16.56 -18.15
C ALA A 303 4.59 -15.63 -19.01
N GLN A 304 4.39 -14.31 -18.90
CA GLN A 304 5.19 -13.29 -19.59
C GLN A 304 6.66 -13.27 -19.15
N TYR A 305 6.94 -13.61 -17.89
CA TYR A 305 8.32 -13.75 -17.41
C TYR A 305 9.05 -14.88 -18.12
N MET A 306 8.37 -15.97 -18.50
CA MET A 306 8.98 -17.07 -19.25
C MET A 306 9.00 -16.78 -20.76
N LEU A 307 7.88 -16.32 -21.32
CA LEU A 307 7.69 -16.07 -22.74
C LEU A 307 8.40 -14.79 -23.24
N PRO A 308 8.55 -14.62 -24.58
CA PRO A 308 9.05 -13.38 -25.17
C PRO A 308 8.18 -12.16 -24.83
N PRO A 309 8.74 -10.93 -24.77
CA PRO A 309 7.98 -9.71 -24.47
C PRO A 309 6.77 -9.51 -25.38
N ASN A 310 5.65 -9.02 -24.82
CA ASN A 310 4.37 -8.79 -25.49
C ASN A 310 3.67 -10.06 -26.04
N SER A 311 4.06 -11.26 -25.60
CA SER A 311 3.37 -12.51 -25.96
C SER A 311 2.09 -12.75 -25.15
N VAL A 312 1.93 -12.10 -24.00
CA VAL A 312 0.76 -12.29 -23.12
C VAL A 312 -0.09 -11.02 -23.11
N VAL A 313 -1.42 -11.20 -23.19
CA VAL A 313 -2.42 -10.14 -23.08
C VAL A 313 -3.28 -10.40 -21.85
N PHE A 314 -3.42 -9.40 -20.99
CA PHE A 314 -4.34 -9.45 -19.84
C PHE A 314 -5.52 -8.50 -20.05
N LEU A 315 -6.74 -9.01 -19.86
CA LEU A 315 -7.98 -8.24 -19.89
C LEU A 315 -8.52 -8.07 -18.47
N GLY A 316 -8.96 -6.86 -18.11
CA GLY A 316 -9.53 -6.60 -16.79
C GLY A 316 -10.16 -5.22 -16.71
N SER A 317 -10.59 -4.81 -15.51
CA SER A 317 -11.18 -3.49 -15.27
C SER A 317 -10.48 -2.78 -14.11
N VAL A 318 -10.23 -1.49 -14.27
CA VAL A 318 -9.54 -0.61 -13.31
C VAL A 318 -10.23 0.74 -13.22
N GLY A 319 -9.98 1.51 -12.16
CA GLY A 319 -10.51 2.87 -12.03
C GLY A 319 -9.65 3.89 -12.78
N ASP A 320 -10.17 5.10 -13.05
CA ASP A 320 -9.34 6.23 -13.49
C ASP A 320 -8.62 6.90 -12.31
N ASP A 321 -7.66 6.18 -11.74
CA ASP A 321 -6.96 6.62 -10.55
C ASP A 321 -5.47 6.29 -10.56
N LYS A 322 -4.78 6.78 -9.51
CA LYS A 322 -3.35 6.51 -9.32
C LYS A 322 -3.03 5.02 -9.23
N TYR A 323 -3.97 4.17 -8.81
CA TYR A 323 -3.75 2.74 -8.62
C TYR A 323 -3.69 2.01 -9.97
N ALA A 324 -4.57 2.38 -10.91
CA ALA A 324 -4.54 1.88 -12.28
C ALA A 324 -3.22 2.23 -12.99
N ALA A 325 -2.73 3.47 -12.85
CA ALA A 325 -1.46 3.88 -13.42
C ALA A 325 -0.28 3.03 -12.91
N ILE A 326 -0.32 2.63 -11.64
CA ILE A 326 0.70 1.79 -11.02
C ILE A 326 0.64 0.36 -11.54
N LEU A 327 -0.55 -0.22 -11.68
CA LEU A 327 -0.72 -1.54 -12.29
C LEU A 327 -0.12 -1.53 -13.70
N HIS A 328 -0.43 -0.50 -14.47
CA HIS A 328 0.10 -0.32 -15.81
C HIS A 328 1.64 -0.19 -15.85
N ASP A 329 2.25 0.50 -14.88
CA ASP A 329 3.71 0.58 -14.79
C ASP A 329 4.35 -0.78 -14.41
N ALA A 330 3.74 -1.53 -13.50
CA ALA A 330 4.25 -2.84 -13.07
C ALA A 330 4.20 -3.90 -14.18
N VAL A 331 3.10 -3.95 -14.94
CA VAL A 331 2.96 -4.89 -16.07
C VAL A 331 3.86 -4.49 -17.25
N LYS A 332 4.07 -3.18 -17.47
CA LYS A 332 4.99 -2.68 -18.50
C LYS A 332 6.44 -3.07 -18.24
N GLN A 333 6.87 -3.14 -16.98
CA GLN A 333 8.24 -3.57 -16.62
C GLN A 333 8.54 -5.01 -17.04
N VAL A 334 7.54 -5.89 -16.99
CA VAL A 334 7.69 -7.29 -17.41
C VAL A 334 7.35 -7.52 -18.89
N GLY A 335 6.93 -6.47 -19.61
CA GLY A 335 6.52 -6.59 -21.02
C GLY A 335 5.16 -7.26 -21.23
N LEU A 336 4.28 -7.24 -20.22
CA LEU A 336 2.91 -7.76 -20.31
C LEU A 336 2.02 -6.71 -20.99
N ARG A 337 1.31 -7.09 -22.04
CA ARG A 337 0.29 -6.24 -22.66
C ARG A 337 -0.99 -6.31 -21.83
N VAL A 338 -1.59 -5.17 -21.55
CA VAL A 338 -2.83 -5.07 -20.78
C VAL A 338 -3.86 -4.26 -21.55
N GLU A 339 -5.11 -4.70 -21.53
CA GLU A 339 -6.25 -3.98 -22.11
C GLU A 339 -7.33 -3.83 -21.02
N TYR A 340 -7.17 -2.79 -20.21
CA TYR A 340 -8.10 -2.51 -19.13
C TYR A 340 -9.33 -1.73 -19.63
N ARG A 341 -10.51 -2.14 -19.16
CA ARG A 341 -11.68 -1.26 -19.09
C ARG A 341 -11.42 -0.24 -17.98
N VAL A 342 -11.53 1.05 -18.29
CA VAL A 342 -11.28 2.12 -17.30
C VAL A 342 -12.61 2.71 -16.86
N ASP A 343 -12.94 2.58 -15.59
CA ASP A 343 -14.13 3.16 -14.97
C ASP A 343 -13.77 4.51 -14.31
N PRO A 344 -14.35 5.64 -14.74
CA PRO A 344 -14.03 6.95 -14.16
C PRO A 344 -14.69 7.19 -12.79
N ASN A 345 -15.69 6.39 -12.42
CA ASN A 345 -16.53 6.63 -11.24
C ASN A 345 -16.18 5.71 -10.06
N VAL A 346 -15.53 4.58 -10.34
CA VAL A 346 -15.18 3.59 -9.32
C VAL A 346 -13.68 3.44 -9.18
N GLN A 347 -13.23 3.35 -7.95
CA GLN A 347 -11.83 3.18 -7.62
C GLN A 347 -11.31 1.79 -8.02
N THR A 348 -10.05 1.70 -8.43
CA THR A 348 -9.37 0.41 -8.64
C THR A 348 -9.39 -0.42 -7.36
N GLY A 349 -9.69 -1.71 -7.50
CA GLY A 349 -9.77 -2.67 -6.39
C GLY A 349 -8.47 -2.82 -5.61
N ARG A 350 -8.59 -3.29 -4.37
CA ARG A 350 -7.50 -3.45 -3.40
C ARG A 350 -7.63 -4.79 -2.67
N CYS A 351 -6.50 -5.39 -2.31
CA CYS A 351 -6.48 -6.61 -1.50
C CYS A 351 -5.66 -6.37 -0.23
N ALA A 352 -6.21 -6.67 0.93
CA ALA A 352 -5.47 -6.72 2.18
C ALA A 352 -4.93 -8.14 2.37
N VAL A 353 -3.62 -8.26 2.56
CA VAL A 353 -2.95 -9.55 2.75
C VAL A 353 -2.32 -9.55 4.14
N VAL A 354 -2.87 -10.34 5.04
CA VAL A 354 -2.36 -10.53 6.39
C VAL A 354 -1.51 -11.80 6.41
N ILE A 355 -0.21 -11.66 6.67
CA ILE A 355 0.70 -12.81 6.81
C ILE A 355 0.79 -13.19 8.29
N THR A 356 0.50 -14.44 8.61
CA THR A 356 0.68 -15.05 9.94
C THR A 356 1.53 -16.31 9.79
N ASP A 357 2.78 -16.26 10.24
CA ASP A 357 3.79 -17.32 10.04
C ASP A 357 3.92 -17.77 8.57
N HIS A 358 3.43 -18.97 8.24
CA HIS A 358 3.43 -19.53 6.88
C HIS A 358 2.10 -19.35 6.13
N ASN A 359 1.05 -18.89 6.84
CA ASN A 359 -0.29 -18.70 6.30
C ASN A 359 -0.53 -17.26 5.86
N ARG A 360 -1.42 -17.07 4.89
CA ARG A 360 -1.87 -15.74 4.48
C ARG A 360 -3.39 -15.66 4.44
N SER A 361 -3.96 -14.61 4.98
CA SER A 361 -5.39 -14.32 4.83
C SER A 361 -5.58 -13.12 3.91
N MET A 362 -6.44 -13.27 2.91
CA MET A 362 -6.68 -12.26 1.88
C MET A 362 -8.11 -11.73 1.98
N CYS A 363 -8.25 -10.41 2.05
CA CYS A 363 -9.54 -9.74 2.03
C CYS A 363 -9.57 -8.74 0.86
N THR A 364 -10.38 -9.03 -0.16
CA THR A 364 -10.36 -8.31 -1.43
C THR A 364 -11.57 -7.41 -1.61
N GLU A 365 -11.33 -6.12 -1.83
CA GLU A 365 -12.31 -5.18 -2.36
C GLU A 365 -12.12 -5.06 -3.88
N LEU A 366 -13.08 -5.57 -4.66
CA LEU A 366 -12.94 -5.62 -6.13
C LEU A 366 -12.95 -4.23 -6.79
N GLY A 367 -13.69 -3.26 -6.24
CA GLY A 367 -13.83 -1.93 -6.82
C GLY A 367 -14.19 -1.99 -8.31
N ALA A 368 -13.46 -1.26 -9.15
CA ALA A 368 -13.68 -1.20 -10.59
C ALA A 368 -13.52 -2.55 -11.30
N ALA A 369 -12.83 -3.54 -10.70
CA ALA A 369 -12.73 -4.87 -11.27
C ALA A 369 -14.10 -5.56 -11.35
N ASN A 370 -15.03 -5.24 -10.44
CA ASN A 370 -16.39 -5.78 -10.44
C ASN A 370 -17.27 -5.24 -11.58
N HIS A 371 -16.81 -4.18 -12.26
CA HIS A 371 -17.56 -3.55 -13.36
C HIS A 371 -17.08 -4.02 -14.73
N TYR A 372 -16.27 -5.08 -14.80
CA TYR A 372 -15.92 -5.66 -16.09
C TYR A 372 -17.19 -6.20 -16.78
N ASP A 373 -17.37 -5.88 -18.05
CA ASP A 373 -18.57 -6.24 -18.81
C ASP A 373 -18.23 -6.98 -20.11
N LEU A 374 -19.24 -7.64 -20.67
CA LEU A 374 -19.13 -8.40 -21.91
C LEU A 374 -18.88 -7.47 -23.12
N GLU A 375 -19.35 -6.23 -23.05
CA GLU A 375 -19.19 -5.25 -24.14
C GLU A 375 -17.72 -4.91 -24.36
N HIS A 376 -16.93 -4.77 -23.29
CA HIS A 376 -15.48 -4.58 -23.38
C HIS A 376 -14.79 -5.76 -24.06
N LEU A 377 -15.17 -7.01 -23.72
CA LEU A 377 -14.62 -8.21 -24.37
C LEU A 377 -14.95 -8.25 -25.86
N LYS A 378 -16.18 -7.89 -26.25
CA LYS A 378 -16.67 -7.92 -27.64
C LYS A 378 -16.24 -6.70 -28.46
N ARG A 379 -15.52 -5.74 -27.89
CA ARG A 379 -15.00 -4.58 -28.62
C ARG A 379 -14.07 -5.05 -29.75
N PRO A 380 -14.19 -4.56 -31.00
CA PRO A 380 -13.48 -5.15 -32.15
C PRO A 380 -11.96 -5.27 -32.00
N ASP A 381 -11.32 -4.28 -31.36
CA ASP A 381 -9.89 -4.25 -31.07
C ASP A 381 -9.48 -5.28 -30.00
N VAL A 382 -10.32 -5.50 -28.98
CA VAL A 382 -10.09 -6.52 -27.94
C VAL A 382 -10.39 -7.92 -28.48
N TRP A 383 -11.50 -8.08 -29.19
CA TRP A 383 -11.90 -9.36 -29.77
C TRP A 383 -10.89 -9.87 -30.80
N SER A 384 -10.26 -8.97 -31.56
CA SER A 384 -9.14 -9.35 -32.44
C SER A 384 -7.98 -10.00 -31.68
N LEU A 385 -7.70 -9.56 -30.43
CA LEU A 385 -6.68 -10.19 -29.59
C LEU A 385 -7.13 -11.59 -29.14
N VAL A 386 -8.41 -11.75 -28.78
CA VAL A 386 -9.00 -13.05 -28.45
C VAL A 386 -8.88 -14.01 -29.64
N GLU A 387 -9.21 -13.56 -30.85
CA GLU A 387 -9.10 -14.36 -32.06
C GLU A 387 -7.67 -14.76 -32.41
N ASN A 388 -6.69 -13.93 -32.09
CA ASN A 388 -5.27 -14.21 -32.34
C ASN A 388 -4.59 -14.99 -31.20
N ALA A 389 -5.17 -15.04 -30.00
CA ALA A 389 -4.58 -15.76 -28.86
C ALA A 389 -4.51 -17.27 -29.12
N GLU A 390 -3.41 -17.92 -28.76
CA GLU A 390 -3.25 -19.37 -28.97
C GLU A 390 -3.92 -20.21 -27.88
N ALA A 391 -4.00 -19.68 -26.66
CA ALA A 391 -4.69 -20.28 -25.51
C ALA A 391 -5.39 -19.23 -24.66
N TYR A 392 -6.34 -19.65 -23.84
CA TYR A 392 -7.03 -18.79 -22.87
C TYR A 392 -6.80 -19.29 -21.45
N TYR A 393 -6.58 -18.35 -20.53
CA TYR A 393 -6.54 -18.61 -19.10
C TYR A 393 -7.60 -17.75 -18.39
N VAL A 394 -8.41 -18.37 -17.54
CA VAL A 394 -9.40 -17.67 -16.70
C VAL A 394 -9.24 -18.11 -15.25
N GLY A 395 -9.05 -17.15 -14.35
CA GLY A 395 -9.09 -17.38 -12.91
C GLY A 395 -10.54 -17.40 -12.39
N GLY A 396 -10.84 -18.32 -11.47
CA GLY A 396 -12.17 -18.55 -10.90
C GLY A 396 -12.79 -17.30 -10.27
N TYR A 397 -11.98 -16.36 -9.76
CA TYR A 397 -12.48 -15.07 -9.28
C TYR A 397 -13.32 -14.30 -10.31
N HIS A 398 -13.11 -14.52 -11.61
CA HIS A 398 -13.88 -13.83 -12.65
C HIS A 398 -15.35 -14.28 -12.73
N PHE A 399 -15.70 -15.45 -12.16
CA PHE A 399 -17.11 -15.86 -12.00
C PHE A 399 -17.90 -14.93 -11.08
N THR A 400 -17.23 -14.22 -10.18
CA THR A 400 -17.87 -13.20 -9.32
C THR A 400 -18.22 -11.92 -10.06
N VAL A 401 -17.70 -11.74 -11.28
CA VAL A 401 -17.77 -10.49 -12.04
C VAL A 401 -18.58 -10.65 -13.33
N CYS A 402 -18.10 -11.50 -14.26
CA CYS A 402 -18.71 -11.60 -15.58
C CYS A 402 -18.72 -13.03 -16.15
N PRO A 403 -19.55 -13.95 -15.60
CA PRO A 403 -19.77 -15.27 -16.20
C PRO A 403 -20.10 -15.26 -17.71
N PRO A 404 -20.88 -14.31 -18.25
CA PRO A 404 -21.15 -14.25 -19.68
C PRO A 404 -19.88 -14.08 -20.54
N ALA A 405 -18.89 -13.29 -20.08
CA ALA A 405 -17.63 -13.12 -20.78
C ALA A 405 -16.80 -14.42 -20.81
N ILE A 406 -16.80 -15.15 -19.70
CA ILE A 406 -16.15 -16.48 -19.61
C ILE A 406 -16.78 -17.44 -20.63
N MET A 407 -18.11 -17.49 -20.68
CA MET A 407 -18.82 -18.39 -21.60
C MET A 407 -18.56 -18.07 -23.08
N GLU A 408 -18.38 -16.81 -23.45
CA GLU A 408 -18.01 -16.44 -24.82
C GLU A 408 -16.58 -16.90 -25.15
N LEU A 409 -15.63 -16.76 -24.21
CA LEU A 409 -14.28 -17.32 -24.38
C LEU A 409 -14.30 -18.85 -24.49
N CYS A 410 -15.10 -19.53 -23.67
CA CYS A 410 -15.28 -20.99 -23.72
C CYS A 410 -15.76 -21.47 -25.11
N LYS A 411 -16.80 -20.83 -25.65
CA LYS A 411 -17.34 -21.13 -26.99
C LYS A 411 -16.31 -20.84 -28.09
N GLN A 412 -15.59 -19.73 -27.98
CA GLN A 412 -14.53 -19.38 -28.92
C GLN A 412 -13.37 -20.39 -28.88
N ALA A 413 -13.00 -20.88 -27.69
CA ALA A 413 -11.97 -21.88 -27.53
C ALA A 413 -12.34 -23.22 -28.16
N ALA A 414 -13.56 -23.71 -27.87
CA ALA A 414 -14.04 -24.97 -28.44
C ALA A 414 -14.20 -24.90 -29.97
N SER A 415 -14.76 -23.82 -30.51
CA SER A 415 -14.96 -23.68 -31.96
C SER A 415 -13.66 -23.59 -32.76
N ARG A 416 -12.56 -23.12 -32.14
CA ARG A 416 -11.24 -22.98 -32.78
C ARG A 416 -10.20 -23.99 -32.30
N ASN A 417 -10.61 -24.98 -31.48
CA ASN A 417 -9.73 -25.99 -30.87
C ASN A 417 -8.50 -25.40 -30.13
N LYS A 418 -8.71 -24.28 -29.44
CA LYS A 418 -7.68 -23.61 -28.63
C LYS A 418 -7.74 -24.09 -27.18
N PRO A 419 -6.60 -24.31 -26.51
CA PRO A 419 -6.58 -24.68 -25.10
C PRO A 419 -7.29 -23.65 -24.21
N PHE A 420 -8.23 -24.13 -23.38
CA PHE A 420 -8.87 -23.35 -22.32
C PHE A 420 -8.42 -23.85 -20.94
N ILE A 421 -7.76 -22.97 -20.19
CA ILE A 421 -7.19 -23.26 -18.87
C ILE A 421 -8.01 -22.50 -17.83
N LEU A 422 -8.59 -23.22 -16.86
CA LEU A 422 -9.29 -22.65 -15.72
C LEU A 422 -8.47 -22.83 -14.44
N SER A 423 -8.45 -21.81 -13.57
CA SER A 423 -8.09 -21.99 -12.15
C SER A 423 -9.33 -21.94 -11.25
N LEU A 424 -9.45 -22.85 -10.27
CA LEU A 424 -10.52 -22.82 -9.26
C LEU A 424 -10.40 -21.59 -8.34
N SER A 425 -9.18 -21.15 -8.07
CA SER A 425 -8.78 -19.88 -7.43
C SER A 425 -9.14 -19.66 -5.96
N ALA A 426 -10.30 -20.13 -5.49
CA ALA A 426 -10.66 -20.11 -4.06
C ALA A 426 -11.78 -21.11 -3.73
N PRO A 427 -11.83 -21.63 -2.48
CA PRO A 427 -12.87 -22.55 -2.02
C PRO A 427 -14.32 -22.04 -2.18
N PHE A 428 -14.52 -20.73 -2.06
CA PHE A 428 -15.85 -20.12 -2.13
C PHE A 428 -16.43 -20.12 -3.57
N ILE A 429 -15.59 -20.26 -4.60
CA ILE A 429 -16.02 -20.28 -6.00
C ILE A 429 -16.92 -21.49 -6.30
N PRO A 430 -16.48 -22.75 -6.08
CA PRO A 430 -17.35 -23.90 -6.29
C PRO A 430 -18.53 -23.96 -5.31
N GLN A 431 -18.43 -23.32 -4.13
CA GLN A 431 -19.51 -23.30 -3.15
C GLN A 431 -20.65 -22.32 -3.49
N PHE A 432 -20.32 -21.07 -3.86
CA PHE A 432 -21.32 -20.01 -4.08
C PHE A 432 -21.55 -19.67 -5.55
N PHE A 433 -20.63 -20.01 -6.44
CA PHE A 433 -20.71 -19.75 -7.88
C PHE A 433 -20.74 -21.05 -8.69
N LYS A 434 -21.38 -22.08 -8.13
CA LYS A 434 -21.50 -23.42 -8.73
C LYS A 434 -22.11 -23.41 -10.12
N GLU A 435 -23.29 -22.80 -10.27
CA GLU A 435 -24.00 -22.79 -11.56
C GLU A 435 -23.17 -22.23 -12.73
N PRO A 436 -22.55 -21.03 -12.64
CA PRO A 436 -21.72 -20.52 -13.73
C PRO A 436 -20.40 -21.29 -13.89
N LEU A 437 -19.84 -21.85 -12.80
CA LEU A 437 -18.67 -22.72 -12.88
C LEU A 437 -18.99 -23.98 -13.70
N ASP A 438 -20.05 -24.71 -13.33
CA ASP A 438 -20.51 -25.95 -13.98
C ASP A 438 -20.89 -25.72 -15.44
N ALA A 439 -21.51 -24.58 -15.76
CA ALA A 439 -21.82 -24.21 -17.13
C ALA A 439 -20.57 -24.08 -18.02
N SER A 440 -19.44 -23.65 -17.44
CA SER A 440 -18.16 -23.54 -18.15
C SER A 440 -17.36 -24.86 -18.16
N ALA A 441 -17.66 -25.79 -17.24
CA ALA A 441 -16.94 -27.05 -17.06
C ALA A 441 -16.75 -27.85 -18.35
N PRO A 442 -17.75 -27.99 -19.25
CA PRO A 442 -17.58 -28.72 -20.52
C PRO A 442 -16.46 -28.21 -21.43
N TYR A 443 -16.01 -26.98 -21.25
CA TYR A 443 -15.05 -26.32 -22.13
C TYR A 443 -13.61 -26.37 -21.61
N TRP A 444 -13.39 -26.76 -20.36
CA TRP A 444 -12.04 -26.79 -19.80
C TRP A 444 -11.20 -27.90 -20.43
N ASP A 445 -10.04 -27.54 -20.96
CA ASP A 445 -8.99 -28.49 -21.34
C ASP A 445 -8.06 -28.75 -20.14
N TYR A 446 -7.79 -27.72 -19.34
CA TYR A 446 -6.98 -27.81 -18.13
C TYR A 446 -7.72 -27.15 -16.97
N VAL A 447 -7.76 -27.82 -15.82
CA VAL A 447 -8.26 -27.23 -14.56
C VAL A 447 -7.17 -27.31 -13.51
N ILE A 448 -6.82 -26.16 -12.93
CA ILE A 448 -5.76 -26.00 -11.93
C ILE A 448 -6.41 -25.60 -10.61
N GLY A 449 -6.06 -26.27 -9.52
CA GLY A 449 -6.48 -25.87 -8.17
C GLY A 449 -5.47 -26.32 -7.12
N ASN A 450 -5.69 -25.90 -5.88
CA ASN A 450 -5.00 -26.45 -4.72
C ASN A 450 -5.87 -27.48 -3.98
N GLU A 451 -5.29 -28.14 -2.98
CA GLU A 451 -5.93 -29.16 -2.16
C GLU A 451 -7.22 -28.66 -1.47
N THR A 452 -7.24 -27.40 -1.03
CA THR A 452 -8.40 -26.82 -0.33
C THR A 452 -9.53 -26.50 -1.30
N GLU A 453 -9.19 -25.98 -2.49
CA GLU A 453 -10.13 -25.73 -3.59
C GLU A 453 -10.73 -27.03 -4.13
N ALA A 454 -9.91 -28.08 -4.25
CA ALA A 454 -10.33 -29.40 -4.67
C ALA A 454 -11.31 -30.03 -3.66
N ALA A 455 -11.02 -29.94 -2.36
CA ALA A 455 -11.92 -30.40 -1.31
C ALA A 455 -13.26 -29.64 -1.33
N ALA A 456 -13.22 -28.31 -1.47
CA ALA A 456 -14.43 -27.49 -1.56
C ALA A 456 -15.26 -27.78 -2.83
N TYR A 457 -14.61 -28.12 -3.94
CA TYR A 457 -15.29 -28.64 -5.13
C TYR A 457 -15.98 -29.98 -4.84
N ALA A 458 -15.30 -30.93 -4.19
CA ALA A 458 -15.86 -32.23 -3.86
C ALA A 458 -17.11 -32.11 -2.96
N GLU A 459 -17.04 -31.28 -1.91
CA GLU A 459 -18.17 -31.02 -1.01
C GLU A 459 -19.37 -30.41 -1.75
N SER A 460 -19.16 -29.37 -2.56
CA SER A 460 -20.24 -28.71 -3.31
C SER A 460 -20.88 -29.58 -4.41
N HIS A 461 -20.22 -30.66 -4.82
CA HIS A 461 -20.66 -31.56 -5.90
C HIS A 461 -21.13 -32.93 -5.40
N GLY A 462 -21.35 -33.08 -4.08
CA GLY A 462 -21.85 -34.34 -3.50
C GLY A 462 -20.83 -35.48 -3.56
N LEU A 463 -19.54 -35.15 -3.64
CA LEU A 463 -18.40 -36.07 -3.64
C LEU A 463 -17.70 -36.08 -2.26
N GLU A 464 -18.47 -35.84 -1.18
CA GLU A 464 -17.95 -35.74 0.19
C GLU A 464 -17.19 -37.00 0.64
N ASN A 465 -17.54 -38.16 0.07
CA ASN A 465 -16.90 -39.43 0.35
C ASN A 465 -15.42 -39.51 -0.11
N ILE A 466 -15.00 -38.62 -1.01
CA ILE A 466 -13.61 -38.53 -1.50
C ILE A 466 -12.97 -37.17 -1.19
N LYS A 467 -13.55 -36.36 -0.30
CA LYS A 467 -13.07 -34.99 -0.02
C LYS A 467 -11.60 -34.92 0.44
N ASP A 468 -11.12 -35.99 1.09
CA ASP A 468 -9.76 -36.10 1.62
C ASP A 468 -8.82 -36.87 0.66
N ASP A 469 -9.34 -37.37 -0.48
CA ASP A 469 -8.60 -38.14 -1.50
C ASP A 469 -8.37 -37.28 -2.74
N ILE A 470 -7.28 -36.51 -2.73
CA ILE A 470 -6.91 -35.59 -3.81
C ILE A 470 -6.77 -36.30 -5.17
N PRO A 471 -6.10 -37.47 -5.29
CA PRO A 471 -6.10 -38.26 -6.53
C PRO A 471 -7.50 -38.60 -7.05
N ALA A 472 -8.42 -39.02 -6.18
CA ALA A 472 -9.80 -39.32 -6.58
C ALA A 472 -10.55 -38.07 -7.07
N ILE A 473 -10.37 -36.93 -6.40
CA ILE A 473 -10.97 -35.65 -6.83
C ILE A 473 -10.40 -35.21 -8.18
N ALA A 474 -9.09 -35.30 -8.37
CA ALA A 474 -8.46 -34.98 -9.65
C ALA A 474 -9.01 -35.87 -10.78
N LYS A 475 -9.20 -37.18 -10.52
CA LYS A 475 -9.82 -38.11 -11.46
C LYS A 475 -11.28 -37.75 -11.77
N ALA A 476 -12.05 -37.33 -10.77
CA ALA A 476 -13.43 -36.87 -10.98
C ALA A 476 -13.48 -35.61 -11.87
N LEU A 477 -12.65 -34.61 -11.58
CA LEU A 477 -12.53 -33.38 -12.37
C LEU A 477 -12.10 -33.66 -13.82
N ALA A 478 -11.13 -34.56 -14.03
CA ALA A 478 -10.65 -34.92 -15.36
C ALA A 478 -11.73 -35.64 -16.20
N ASN A 479 -12.64 -36.38 -15.57
CA ASN A 479 -13.67 -37.18 -16.24
C ASN A 479 -15.05 -36.50 -16.34
N LEU A 480 -15.16 -35.24 -15.94
CA LEU A 480 -16.35 -34.43 -16.19
C LEU A 480 -16.69 -34.38 -17.70
N PRO A 481 -17.97 -34.17 -18.07
CA PRO A 481 -18.37 -34.02 -19.48
C PRO A 481 -17.53 -32.96 -20.19
N LYS A 482 -17.24 -33.20 -21.48
CA LYS A 482 -16.38 -32.32 -22.30
C LYS A 482 -16.97 -32.15 -23.69
N GLU A 483 -17.08 -30.89 -24.12
CA GLU A 483 -17.65 -30.51 -25.42
C GLU A 483 -16.65 -30.78 -26.56
N ASN A 484 -15.43 -30.22 -26.44
CA ASN A 484 -14.38 -30.45 -27.44
C ASN A 484 -13.69 -31.80 -27.21
N LYS A 485 -14.02 -32.81 -28.01
CA LYS A 485 -13.43 -34.16 -27.92
C LYS A 485 -12.05 -34.31 -28.56
N GLN A 486 -11.51 -33.26 -29.20
CA GLN A 486 -10.18 -33.31 -29.83
C GLN A 486 -9.04 -33.27 -28.81
N ARG A 487 -9.31 -32.82 -27.59
CA ARG A 487 -8.35 -32.76 -26.48
C ARG A 487 -8.94 -33.42 -25.26
N LYS A 488 -8.14 -34.22 -24.56
CA LYS A 488 -8.48 -34.77 -23.24
C LYS A 488 -8.43 -33.66 -22.19
N ARG A 489 -9.34 -33.68 -21.22
CA ARG A 489 -9.23 -32.81 -20.04
C ARG A 489 -8.10 -33.29 -19.13
N VAL A 490 -7.38 -32.36 -18.52
CA VAL A 490 -6.37 -32.61 -17.50
C VAL A 490 -6.70 -31.81 -16.24
N ALA A 491 -6.76 -32.48 -15.09
CA ALA A 491 -6.90 -31.85 -13.79
C ALA A 491 -5.55 -31.85 -13.08
N ILE A 492 -5.15 -30.69 -12.54
CA ILE A 492 -3.86 -30.46 -11.88
C ILE A 492 -4.14 -29.88 -10.50
N ILE A 493 -3.83 -30.64 -9.45
CA ILE A 493 -4.01 -30.23 -8.05
C ILE A 493 -2.65 -30.08 -7.37
N THR A 494 -2.29 -28.85 -7.02
CA THR A 494 -1.08 -28.54 -6.23
C THR A 494 -1.35 -28.77 -4.75
N GLN A 495 -0.33 -29.13 -3.97
CA GLN A 495 -0.47 -29.48 -2.55
C GLN A 495 0.61 -28.83 -1.65
N GLY A 496 0.97 -27.59 -1.94
CA GLY A 496 2.05 -26.88 -1.24
C GLY A 496 3.40 -27.58 -1.39
N THR A 497 3.86 -28.24 -0.32
CA THR A 497 5.11 -29.03 -0.30
C THR A 497 4.93 -30.47 -0.75
N GLU A 498 3.71 -30.97 -0.77
CA GLU A 498 3.39 -32.34 -1.22
C GLU A 498 3.34 -32.42 -2.76
N PRO A 499 3.52 -33.62 -3.35
CA PRO A 499 3.55 -33.80 -4.80
C PRO A 499 2.33 -33.21 -5.51
N THR A 500 2.55 -32.58 -6.68
CA THR A 500 1.45 -32.13 -7.54
C THR A 500 0.76 -33.33 -8.18
N VAL A 501 -0.56 -33.41 -8.06
CA VAL A 501 -1.38 -34.53 -8.56
C VAL A 501 -1.97 -34.15 -9.91
N VAL A 502 -1.83 -35.04 -10.90
CA VAL A 502 -2.29 -34.81 -12.27
C VAL A 502 -3.09 -36.00 -12.77
N ALA A 503 -4.35 -35.75 -13.14
CA ALA A 503 -5.23 -36.75 -13.72
C ALA A 503 -5.61 -36.37 -15.16
N VAL A 504 -5.61 -37.34 -16.06
CA VAL A 504 -5.96 -37.16 -17.47
C VAL A 504 -7.26 -37.90 -17.77
N GLN A 505 -8.14 -37.30 -18.56
CA GLN A 505 -9.43 -37.87 -18.93
C GLN A 505 -9.29 -39.27 -19.53
N GLY A 506 -10.06 -40.22 -19.00
CA GLY A 506 -10.09 -41.62 -19.44
C GLY A 506 -8.85 -42.44 -19.08
N GLU A 507 -7.91 -41.90 -18.31
CA GLU A 507 -6.76 -42.66 -17.78
C GLU A 507 -7.08 -43.12 -16.35
N ASP A 508 -6.71 -44.37 -16.05
CA ASP A 508 -6.99 -44.95 -14.74
C ASP A 508 -5.99 -44.55 -13.67
N GLU A 509 -4.73 -44.37 -14.07
CA GLU A 509 -3.63 -43.95 -13.21
C GLU A 509 -3.56 -42.42 -13.10
N VAL A 510 -3.35 -41.96 -11.87
CA VAL A 510 -3.11 -40.55 -11.55
C VAL A 510 -1.60 -40.36 -11.38
N LYS A 511 -1.02 -39.37 -12.07
CA LYS A 511 0.41 -39.06 -11.98
C LYS A 511 0.67 -38.14 -10.80
N THR A 512 1.82 -38.31 -10.17
CA THR A 512 2.31 -37.41 -9.12
C THR A 512 3.68 -36.86 -9.49
N PHE A 513 3.88 -35.56 -9.26
CA PHE A 513 5.12 -34.86 -9.57
C PHE A 513 5.70 -34.28 -8.29
N PRO A 514 6.86 -34.75 -7.80
CA PRO A 514 7.48 -34.22 -6.60
C PRO A 514 7.81 -32.73 -6.81
N VAL A 515 7.52 -31.91 -5.81
CA VAL A 515 7.77 -30.46 -5.87
C VAL A 515 9.27 -30.18 -5.75
N HIS A 516 9.75 -29.14 -6.42
CA HIS A 516 11.13 -28.67 -6.28
C HIS A 516 11.39 -28.24 -4.83
N ALA A 517 12.13 -29.06 -4.07
CA ALA A 517 12.43 -28.78 -2.68
C ALA A 517 13.13 -27.41 -2.51
N ILE A 518 12.77 -26.71 -1.43
CA ILE A 518 13.34 -25.42 -1.04
C ILE A 518 13.52 -25.42 0.48
N ASN A 519 14.64 -24.89 0.95
CA ASN A 519 14.88 -24.73 2.39
C ASN A 519 13.91 -23.69 2.95
N LYS A 520 13.34 -23.96 4.13
CA LYS A 520 12.38 -23.04 4.78
C LYS A 520 12.95 -21.63 4.97
N ASP A 521 14.25 -21.51 5.20
CA ASP A 521 14.94 -20.22 5.38
C ASP A 521 15.06 -19.39 4.09
N GLU A 522 14.89 -20.02 2.91
CA GLU A 522 14.89 -19.33 1.62
C GLU A 522 13.49 -18.85 1.19
N ILE A 523 12.44 -19.28 1.89
CA ILE A 523 11.06 -18.86 1.62
C ILE A 523 10.85 -17.48 2.25
N ASN A 524 10.69 -16.48 1.40
CA ASN A 524 10.42 -15.11 1.83
C ASN A 524 8.92 -14.84 1.92
N ASP A 525 8.16 -15.30 0.92
CA ASP A 525 6.72 -15.08 0.83
C ASP A 525 6.04 -16.14 -0.03
N THR A 526 5.05 -16.84 0.49
CA THR A 526 4.32 -17.86 -0.29
C THR A 526 3.24 -17.25 -1.21
N THR A 527 2.99 -15.93 -1.11
CA THR A 527 1.92 -15.22 -1.82
C THR A 527 2.10 -15.32 -3.34
N GLY A 528 1.07 -15.82 -4.02
CA GLY A 528 1.07 -15.98 -5.47
C GLY A 528 1.81 -17.22 -5.98
N ALA A 529 2.21 -18.17 -5.12
CA ALA A 529 2.83 -19.42 -5.56
C ALA A 529 1.96 -20.22 -6.57
N GLY A 530 0.65 -20.31 -6.31
CA GLY A 530 -0.30 -20.93 -7.25
C GLY A 530 -0.45 -20.16 -8.56
N ASP A 531 -0.46 -18.83 -8.49
CA ASP A 531 -0.51 -17.97 -9.69
C ASP A 531 0.74 -18.16 -10.55
N ALA A 532 1.92 -18.24 -9.90
CA ALA A 532 3.19 -18.50 -10.54
C ALA A 532 3.26 -19.91 -11.13
N PHE A 533 2.74 -20.93 -10.44
CA PHE A 533 2.60 -22.28 -10.99
C PHE A 533 1.75 -22.26 -12.26
N ALA A 534 0.57 -21.65 -12.22
CA ALA A 534 -0.30 -21.52 -13.38
C ALA A 534 0.39 -20.74 -14.51
N GLY A 535 1.19 -19.73 -14.20
CA GLY A 535 1.94 -18.94 -15.19
C GLY A 535 2.98 -19.76 -15.94
N GLY A 536 3.77 -20.55 -15.21
CA GLY A 536 4.76 -21.45 -15.81
C GLY A 536 4.13 -22.59 -16.60
N PHE A 537 3.01 -23.13 -16.10
CA PHE A 537 2.23 -24.14 -16.82
C PHE A 537 1.69 -23.59 -18.14
N CYS A 538 1.09 -22.39 -18.13
CA CYS A 538 0.59 -21.75 -19.35
C CYS A 538 1.71 -21.50 -20.37
N ALA A 539 2.90 -21.08 -19.92
CA ALA A 539 4.05 -20.91 -20.80
C ALA A 539 4.47 -22.23 -21.45
N GLY A 540 4.50 -23.34 -20.70
CA GLY A 540 4.80 -24.66 -21.24
C GLY A 540 3.80 -25.13 -22.31
N ILE A 541 2.51 -24.86 -22.10
CA ILE A 541 1.46 -25.17 -23.09
C ILE A 541 1.67 -24.39 -24.39
N ILE A 542 1.97 -23.09 -24.30
CA ILE A 542 2.24 -22.24 -25.48
C ILE A 542 3.53 -22.67 -26.21
N GLU A 543 4.56 -23.08 -25.48
CA GLU A 543 5.79 -23.61 -26.08
C GLU A 543 5.65 -25.04 -26.63
N GLY A 544 4.49 -25.67 -26.50
CA GLY A 544 4.22 -27.03 -27.00
C GLY A 544 4.98 -28.13 -26.24
N LYS A 545 5.28 -27.90 -24.97
CA LYS A 545 5.98 -28.85 -24.11
C LYS A 545 5.09 -30.02 -23.72
N SER A 546 5.71 -31.11 -23.26
CA SER A 546 4.99 -32.25 -22.70
C SER A 546 4.27 -31.85 -21.39
N LEU A 547 3.25 -32.61 -20.99
CA LEU A 547 2.52 -32.34 -19.74
C LEU A 547 3.45 -32.34 -18.52
N ASP A 548 4.37 -33.30 -18.47
CA ASP A 548 5.37 -33.45 -17.41
C ASP A 548 6.29 -32.21 -17.33
N GLU A 549 6.75 -31.70 -18.47
CA GLU A 549 7.53 -30.46 -18.55
C GLU A 549 6.71 -29.22 -18.18
N CYS A 550 5.43 -29.15 -18.56
CA CYS A 550 4.57 -28.03 -18.17
C CYS A 550 4.40 -27.93 -16.65
N VAL A 551 4.25 -29.08 -15.97
CA VAL A 551 4.20 -29.14 -14.50
C VAL A 551 5.54 -28.72 -13.90
N ASP A 552 6.66 -29.21 -14.43
CA ASP A 552 8.00 -28.84 -13.96
C ASP A 552 8.29 -27.33 -14.13
N MET A 553 7.90 -26.74 -15.27
CA MET A 553 7.98 -25.30 -15.52
C MET A 553 7.14 -24.49 -14.52
N GLY A 554 5.92 -24.96 -14.22
CA GLY A 554 5.07 -24.37 -13.19
C GLY A 554 5.72 -24.41 -11.81
N GLN A 555 6.22 -25.58 -11.39
CA GLN A 555 6.87 -25.74 -10.09
C GLN A 555 8.15 -24.90 -9.98
N TRP A 556 8.95 -24.83 -11.03
CA TRP A 556 10.14 -23.99 -11.08
C TRP A 556 9.80 -22.50 -10.92
N LEU A 557 8.78 -22.01 -11.63
CA LEU A 557 8.38 -20.61 -11.54
C LEU A 557 7.79 -20.27 -10.16
N ALA A 558 7.01 -21.19 -9.58
CA ALA A 558 6.53 -21.06 -8.21
C ALA A 558 7.69 -21.00 -7.20
N LYS A 559 8.70 -21.88 -7.33
CA LYS A 559 9.92 -21.87 -6.49
C LYS A 559 10.69 -20.56 -6.59
N LEU A 560 10.75 -19.95 -7.77
CA LEU A 560 11.36 -18.62 -7.91
C LEU A 560 10.53 -17.53 -7.25
N SER A 561 9.21 -17.55 -7.42
CA SER A 561 8.33 -16.54 -6.86
C SER A 561 8.40 -16.50 -5.34
N ILE A 562 8.45 -17.66 -4.68
CA ILE A 562 8.39 -17.73 -3.21
C ILE A 562 9.66 -17.24 -2.49
N LYS A 563 10.77 -17.08 -3.23
CA LYS A 563 12.01 -16.47 -2.75
C LYS A 563 11.93 -14.95 -2.75
N GLU A 564 11.04 -14.39 -3.54
CA GLU A 564 10.80 -12.96 -3.65
C GLU A 564 9.68 -12.53 -2.71
N LEU A 565 9.51 -11.23 -2.56
CA LEU A 565 8.38 -10.67 -1.85
C LEU A 565 7.18 -10.50 -2.80
N GLY A 566 6.05 -11.09 -2.43
CA GLY A 566 4.82 -11.13 -3.23
C GLY A 566 4.97 -11.93 -4.53
N PRO A 567 3.98 -11.81 -5.45
CA PRO A 567 4.03 -12.42 -6.78
C PRO A 567 5.03 -11.66 -7.68
N SER A 568 6.31 -11.86 -7.41
CA SER A 568 7.45 -11.17 -8.02
C SER A 568 8.49 -12.18 -8.48
N TYR A 569 9.37 -11.76 -9.40
CA TYR A 569 10.41 -12.61 -9.97
C TYR A 569 11.76 -11.87 -9.97
N PRO A 570 12.88 -12.59 -9.82
CA PRO A 570 14.20 -11.98 -9.74
C PRO A 570 14.62 -11.31 -11.06
N PHE A 571 15.42 -10.24 -10.92
CA PHE A 571 16.13 -9.58 -12.02
C PHE A 571 17.65 -9.59 -11.75
N PRO A 572 18.51 -9.95 -12.73
CA PRO A 572 18.21 -10.25 -14.14
C PRO A 572 17.37 -11.53 -14.32
N LYS A 573 16.60 -11.58 -15.43
CA LYS A 573 15.67 -12.68 -15.75
C LYS A 573 16.42 -14.01 -15.71
N GLN A 574 15.92 -14.94 -14.88
CA GLN A 574 16.39 -16.32 -14.85
C GLN A 574 15.67 -17.12 -15.93
N THR A 575 16.38 -18.07 -16.54
CA THR A 575 15.85 -18.94 -17.59
C THR A 575 15.63 -20.33 -17.04
N TYR A 576 14.47 -20.92 -17.31
CA TYR A 576 14.19 -22.31 -16.99
C TYR A 576 15.16 -23.22 -17.75
N GLN A 577 15.75 -24.19 -17.04
CA GLN A 577 16.55 -25.26 -17.64
C GLN A 577 15.95 -26.60 -17.22
N PRO A 578 15.56 -27.46 -18.19
CA PRO A 578 14.99 -28.77 -17.89
C PRO A 578 15.95 -29.60 -17.02
N GLY A 579 15.45 -30.15 -15.90
CA GLY A 579 16.20 -31.10 -15.06
C GLY A 579 17.08 -30.50 -13.96
N ALA A 580 17.10 -29.17 -13.76
CA ALA A 580 17.94 -28.51 -12.75
C ALA A 580 17.49 -28.68 -11.28
N GLY A 581 16.56 -29.60 -10.99
CA GLY A 581 15.96 -29.78 -9.66
C GLY A 581 15.73 -31.23 -9.21
N LYS A 582 16.33 -32.22 -9.88
CA LYS A 582 16.19 -33.65 -9.53
C LYS A 582 17.17 -34.15 -8.45
N ASN A 583 17.90 -33.26 -7.77
CA ASN A 583 18.82 -33.62 -6.69
C ASN A 583 18.22 -33.34 -5.31
#